data_AF-A0AA42QEV6-F1
#
_entry.id   AF-A0AA42QEV6-F1
#
_cell.length_a   1.000
_cell.length_b   1.000
_cell.length_c   1.000
_cell.angle_alpha   90.00
_cell.angle_beta   90.00
_cell.angle_gamma   90.00
#
_symmetry.space_group_name_H-M   'P 1'
#
loop_
_entity.id
_entity.type
_entity.pdbx_description
1 polymer ?
#
loop_
_entity_poly.entity_id
_entity_poly.type
_entity_poly.pdbx_seq_one_letter_code
_entity_poly.pdbx_strand_id
1 'polypeptide(L)' 'MADNLEKRGPPDGIRINVNEDWELRDWSRHFDVTPAKLKEAVAAVGVMAKDVKRFLGK' A
#
# COMPACT_ATOMS: atom_id res chain seq x y z
N MET A 1 11.27 28.32 -2.36
CA MET A 1 11.95 27.25 -1.62
C MET A 1 11.64 25.97 -2.38
N ALA A 2 12.48 25.61 -3.35
CA ALA A 2 13.61 24.68 -3.19
C ALA A 2 13.14 23.23 -3.04
N ASP A 3 13.09 22.60 -4.21
CA ASP A 3 12.91 21.21 -4.58
C ASP A 3 13.75 20.24 -3.72
N ASN A 4 13.12 19.59 -2.73
CA ASN A 4 13.50 18.24 -2.32
C ASN A 4 12.42 17.59 -1.45
N LEU A 5 11.37 17.05 -2.07
CA LEU A 5 10.53 16.02 -1.44
C LEU A 5 10.99 14.61 -1.84
N GLU A 6 12.23 14.44 -2.31
CA GLU A 6 12.80 13.14 -2.69
C GLU A 6 13.20 12.27 -1.48
N LYS A 7 12.79 12.63 -0.26
CA LYS A 7 13.09 11.84 0.96
C LYS A 7 11.98 11.92 2.01
N ARG A 8 10.74 11.59 1.66
CA ARG A 8 9.67 11.33 2.66
C ARG A 8 8.74 10.19 2.28
N GLY A 9 9.27 9.10 1.74
CA GLY A 9 8.70 7.79 2.06
C GLY A 9 9.30 7.38 3.40
N PRO A 10 8.53 7.13 4.48
CA PRO A 10 9.10 6.47 5.66
C PRO A 10 9.77 5.16 5.21
N PRO A 11 10.94 4.83 5.78
CA PRO A 11 11.78 3.73 5.30
C PRO A 11 10.97 2.42 5.24
N ASP A 12 10.83 1.87 4.05
CA ASP A 12 10.58 0.44 3.74
C ASP A 12 9.49 -0.31 4.55
N GLY A 13 8.40 0.36 4.94
CA GLY A 13 7.44 -0.28 5.85
C GLY A 13 6.09 0.38 6.03
N ILE A 14 5.49 0.98 4.99
CA ILE A 14 4.10 1.45 5.13
C ILE A 14 3.19 0.24 5.26
N ARG A 15 2.49 0.16 6.39
CA ARG A 15 1.46 -0.85 6.63
C ARG A 15 0.16 -0.36 5.98
N ILE A 16 -0.46 -1.22 5.19
CA ILE A 16 -1.78 -1.03 4.62
C ILE A 16 -2.80 -1.34 5.70
N ASN A 17 -3.44 -0.30 6.23
CA ASN A 17 -4.57 -0.43 7.13
C ASN A 17 -5.86 -0.64 6.34
N VAL A 18 -6.20 -1.89 6.13
CA VAL A 18 -7.46 -2.28 5.46
C VAL A 18 -8.72 -2.01 6.29
N ASN A 19 -8.57 -1.58 7.56
CA ASN A 19 -9.68 -1.19 8.43
C ASN A 19 -10.13 0.25 8.17
N GLU A 20 -9.28 1.09 7.57
CA GLU A 20 -9.64 2.45 7.20
C GLU A 20 -10.05 2.51 5.73
N ASP A 21 -11.32 2.85 5.45
CA ASP A 21 -11.87 2.83 4.09
C ASP A 21 -11.15 3.81 3.14
N TRP A 22 -10.73 4.97 3.66
CA TRP A 22 -10.01 5.98 2.88
C TRP A 22 -8.61 5.49 2.49
N GLU A 23 -7.89 4.84 3.41
CA GLU A 23 -6.56 4.30 3.19
C GLU A 23 -6.62 3.07 2.27
N LEU A 24 -7.60 2.20 2.47
CA LEU A 24 -7.87 1.06 1.58
C LEU A 24 -8.13 1.53 0.14
N ARG A 25 -8.92 2.59 -0.05
CA ARG A 25 -9.17 3.16 -1.39
C ARG A 25 -7.92 3.79 -1.99
N ASP A 26 -7.12 4.48 -1.19
CA ASP A 26 -5.88 5.10 -1.66
C ASP A 26 -4.87 4.05 -2.12
N TRP A 27 -4.65 3.01 -1.32
CA TRP A 27 -3.80 1.88 -1.70
C TRP A 27 -4.34 1.07 -2.86
N SER A 28 -5.67 0.88 -2.91
CA SER A 28 -6.35 0.22 -4.04
C SER A 28 -6.07 0.97 -5.35
N ARG A 29 -6.07 2.31 -5.33
CA ARG A 29 -5.65 3.14 -6.48
C ARG A 29 -4.16 3.06 -6.74
N HIS A 30 -3.32 3.07 -5.70
CA HIS A 30 -1.87 2.99 -5.83
C HIS A 30 -1.41 1.70 -6.50
N PHE A 31 -2.00 0.56 -6.11
CA PHE A 31 -1.71 -0.74 -6.69
C PHE A 31 -2.56 -1.05 -7.94
N ASP A 32 -3.52 -0.19 -8.27
CA ASP A 32 -4.45 -0.40 -9.38
C ASP A 32 -5.15 -1.77 -9.27
N VAL A 33 -5.67 -2.06 -8.07
CA VAL A 33 -6.41 -3.28 -7.72
C VAL A 33 -7.71 -2.91 -7.02
N THR A 34 -8.65 -3.84 -6.90
CA THR A 34 -9.88 -3.58 -6.13
C THR A 34 -9.60 -3.61 -4.62
N PRO A 35 -10.41 -2.93 -3.79
CA PRO A 35 -10.26 -2.94 -2.33
C PRO A 35 -10.37 -4.36 -1.74
N ALA A 36 -11.18 -5.21 -2.37
CA ALA A 36 -11.29 -6.63 -2.03
C ALA A 36 -9.98 -7.37 -2.30
N LYS A 37 -9.39 -7.18 -3.49
CA LYS A 37 -8.10 -7.79 -3.87
C LYS A 37 -6.97 -7.34 -2.96
N LEU A 38 -7.00 -6.08 -2.54
CA LEU A 38 -6.04 -5.54 -1.58
C LEU A 38 -6.17 -6.21 -0.21
N LYS A 39 -7.40 -6.40 0.27
CA LYS A 39 -7.69 -7.14 1.51
C LYS A 39 -7.23 -8.60 1.43
N GLU A 40 -7.48 -9.27 0.32
CA GLU A 40 -7.00 -10.64 0.09
C GLU A 40 -5.46 -10.72 0.11
N ALA A 41 -4.79 -9.79 -0.58
CA ALA A 41 -3.34 -9.73 -0.58
C ALA A 41 -2.80 -9.48 0.84
N VAL A 42 -3.38 -8.52 1.57
CA VAL A 42 -3.03 -8.22 2.96
C VAL A 42 -3.28 -9.42 3.88
N ALA A 43 -4.33 -10.19 3.66
CA ALA A 43 -4.59 -11.42 4.41
C ALA A 43 -3.57 -12.53 4.09
N ALA A 44 -3.08 -12.59 2.85
CA ALA A 44 -2.14 -13.62 2.41
C ALA A 44 -0.69 -13.34 2.85
N VAL A 45 -0.23 -12.09 2.77
CA VAL A 45 1.19 -11.72 3.01
C VAL A 45 1.39 -10.74 4.16
N GLY A 46 0.30 -10.30 4.79
CA GLY A 46 0.30 -9.32 5.87
C GLY A 46 0.07 -7.89 5.40
N VAL A 47 -0.10 -6.98 6.35
CA VAL A 47 -0.35 -5.54 6.10
C VAL A 47 0.82 -4.81 5.44
N MET A 48 1.94 -5.48 5.19
CA MET A 48 3.14 -4.82 4.70
C MET A 48 3.00 -4.48 3.20
N ALA A 49 3.04 -3.20 2.84
CA ALA A 49 2.83 -2.78 1.45
C ALA A 49 3.84 -3.40 0.47
N LYS A 50 5.08 -3.64 0.92
CA LYS A 50 6.12 -4.30 0.12
C LYS A 50 5.75 -5.75 -0.25
N ASP A 51 5.18 -6.48 0.69
CA ASP A 51 4.83 -7.88 0.51
C ASP A 51 3.56 -7.99 -0.34
N VAL A 52 2.61 -7.08 -0.12
CA VAL A 52 1.40 -6.94 -0.95
C VAL A 52 1.76 -6.58 -2.38
N LYS A 53 2.68 -5.64 -2.59
CA LYS A 53 3.19 -5.27 -3.91
C LYS A 53 3.82 -6.48 -4.62
N ARG A 54 4.67 -7.22 -3.90
CA ARG A 54 5.32 -8.44 -4.42
C ARG A 54 4.31 -9.54 -4.75
N PHE A 55 3.26 -9.70 -3.93
CA PHE A 55 2.18 -10.66 -4.17
C PHE A 55 1.33 -10.28 -5.39
N LEU A 56 1.04 -8.99 -5.55
CA LEU A 56 0.27 -8.47 -6.68
C LEU A 56 1.07 -8.35 -7.98
N GLY A 57 2.41 -8.46 -7.92
CA GLY A 57 3.30 -8.36 -9.08
C GLY A 57 3.35 -6.95 -9.69
N LYS A 58 3.11 -5.92 -8.86
CA LYS A 58 3.12 -4.50 -9.25
C LYS A 58 4.43 -3.82 -8.84
#